data_AF-R2VK56-F1
#
_entry.id   AF-R2VK56-F1
#
_cell.length_a   1.000
_cell.length_b   1.000
_cell.length_c   1.000
_cell.angle_alpha   90.00
_cell.angle_beta   90.00
_cell.angle_gamma   90.00
#
_symmetry.space_group_name_H-M   'P 1'
#
loop_
_entity.id
_entity.type
_entity.pdbx_description
1 polymer ?
#
loop_
_entity_poly.entity_id
_entity_poly.type
_entity_poly.pdbx_seq_one_letter_code
_entity_poly.pdbx_strand_id
1 'polypeptide(L)'
;MFHVVLVLLPLVLIFILLPILLFGVSSVLISLFGGTAAVLLIKNKKARAMLLLAFVVLSLIGALCLFPFVAAYAALPFQYYPYVSKGLLFLIGFFSLLEILKARSLENKFLKNMVIVLFVFVMIVTGLLLLMQFLN
;
A
#
# COMPACT_ATOMS: atom_id res chain seq x y z
N MET A 1 -13.70 -31.39 -23.65
CA MET A 1 -14.12 -30.11 -23.06
C MET A 1 -13.60 -29.90 -21.64
N PHE A 2 -13.55 -30.93 -20.78
CA PHE A 2 -12.99 -30.83 -19.42
C PHE A 2 -11.51 -30.42 -19.36
N HIS A 3 -10.66 -30.91 -20.27
CA HIS A 3 -9.23 -30.57 -20.29
C HIS A 3 -8.95 -29.10 -20.62
N VAL A 4 -9.79 -28.46 -21.43
CA VAL A 4 -9.66 -27.03 -21.74
C VAL A 4 -10.00 -26.19 -20.51
N VAL A 5 -11.07 -26.54 -19.79
CA VAL A 5 -11.47 -25.86 -18.54
C VAL A 5 -10.39 -26.04 -17.45
N LEU A 6 -9.76 -27.21 -17.38
CA LEU A 6 -8.71 -27.52 -16.39
C LEU A 6 -7.43 -26.70 -16.59
N VAL A 7 -7.10 -26.33 -17.82
CA VAL A 7 -5.93 -25.50 -18.17
C VAL A 7 -6.27 -24.01 -18.17
N LEU A 8 -7.51 -23.66 -18.53
CA LEU A 8 -7.97 -22.28 -18.55
C LEU A 8 -8.04 -21.67 -17.15
N LEU A 9 -8.48 -22.45 -16.15
CA LEU A 9 -8.57 -22.01 -14.75
C LEU A 9 -7.21 -21.56 -14.17
N PRO A 10 -6.13 -22.35 -14.21
CA PRO A 10 -4.82 -21.92 -13.72
C PRO A 10 -4.24 -20.78 -14.55
N LEU A 11 -4.51 -20.71 -15.86
CA LEU A 11 -4.03 -19.62 -16.72
C LEU A 11 -4.67 -18.28 -16.33
N VAL A 12 -5.99 -18.25 -16.10
CA VAL A 12 -6.72 -17.06 -15.64
C VAL A 12 -6.25 -16.65 -14.24
N LEU A 13 -6.01 -17.62 -13.35
CA LEU A 13 -5.44 -17.37 -12.03
C LEU A 13 -4.06 -16.71 -12.12
N ILE A 14 -3.17 -17.21 -12.97
CA ILE A 14 -1.85 -16.62 -13.22
C ILE A 14 -1.99 -15.20 -13.78
N PHE A 15 -2.92 -14.98 -14.72
CA PHE A 15 -3.13 -13.68 -15.36
C PHE A 15 -3.66 -12.61 -14.39
N ILE A 16 -4.35 -13.01 -13.32
CA ILE A 16 -4.85 -12.11 -12.26
C ILE A 16 -3.80 -11.94 -11.15
N LEU A 17 -3.13 -13.02 -10.75
CA LEU A 17 -2.13 -13.02 -9.68
C LEU A 17 -0.86 -12.24 -10.10
N LEU A 18 -0.42 -12.37 -11.35
CA LEU A 18 0.83 -11.78 -11.84
C LEU A 18 0.82 -10.23 -11.79
N PRO A 19 -0.23 -9.52 -12.24
CA PRO A 19 -0.30 -8.06 -12.11
C PRO A 19 -0.34 -7.58 -10.65
N ILE A 20 -1.02 -8.30 -9.76
CA ILE A 20 -1.11 -7.95 -8.34
C ILE A 20 0.26 -8.10 -7.68
N LEU A 21 0.97 -9.19 -7.99
CA LEU A 21 2.31 -9.45 -7.49
C LEU A 21 3.31 -8.42 -8.04
N LEU A 22 3.28 -8.15 -9.35
CA LEU A 22 4.10 -7.12 -9.99
C LEU A 22 3.85 -5.75 -9.35
N PHE A 23 2.59 -5.38 -9.13
CA PHE A 23 2.24 -4.11 -8.50
C PHE A 23 2.78 -4.00 -7.07
N GLY A 24 2.60 -5.04 -6.25
CA GLY A 24 3.12 -5.09 -4.89
C GLY A 24 4.65 -4.99 -4.84
N VAL A 25 5.35 -5.80 -5.64
CA VAL A 25 6.82 -5.80 -5.72
C VAL A 25 7.33 -4.46 -6.24
N SER A 26 6.77 -3.93 -7.33
CA SER A 26 7.16 -2.64 -7.88
C SER A 26 6.92 -1.52 -6.86
N SER A 27 5.79 -1.53 -6.14
CA SER A 27 5.50 -0.55 -5.09
C SER A 27 6.56 -0.55 -3.99
N VAL A 28 6.93 -1.74 -3.50
CA VAL A 28 7.99 -1.91 -2.49
C VAL A 28 9.34 -1.44 -3.02
N LEU A 29 9.73 -1.86 -4.23
CA LEU A 29 11.01 -1.48 -4.85
C LEU A 29 11.10 0.03 -5.12
N ILE A 30 10.05 0.65 -5.65
CA ILE A 30 10.00 2.09 -5.89
C ILE A 30 10.12 2.85 -4.56
N SER A 31 9.44 2.37 -3.52
CA SER A 31 9.54 3.00 -2.19
C SER A 31 10.92 2.90 -1.56
N LEU A 32 11.58 1.74 -1.70
CA LEU A 32 12.90 1.47 -1.11
C LEU A 32 14.02 2.14 -1.90
N PHE A 33 14.07 1.96 -3.22
CA PHE A 33 15.17 2.48 -4.04
C PHE A 33 14.90 3.89 -4.54
N GLY A 34 13.72 4.13 -5.12
CA GLY A 34 13.34 5.44 -5.64
C GLY A 34 13.15 6.45 -4.52
N GLY A 35 12.50 6.03 -3.42
CA GLY A 35 12.18 6.91 -2.32
C GLY A 35 13.37 7.34 -1.47
N THR A 36 14.25 6.41 -1.12
CA THR A 36 15.43 6.74 -0.29
C THR A 36 16.44 7.60 -1.07
N ALA A 37 16.65 7.32 -2.37
CA ALA A 37 17.54 8.11 -3.22
C ALA A 37 17.02 9.55 -3.43
N ALA A 38 15.72 9.71 -3.72
CA ALA A 38 15.13 11.03 -3.90
C ALA A 38 15.16 11.86 -2.60
N VAL A 39 14.92 11.22 -1.45
CA VAL A 39 14.94 11.86 -0.12
C VAL A 39 16.33 12.36 0.26
N LEU A 40 17.39 11.63 -0.09
CA LEU A 40 18.78 12.03 0.20
C LEU A 40 19.20 13.29 -0.57
N LEU A 41 18.63 13.53 -1.73
CA LEU A 41 18.95 14.69 -2.59
C LEU A 41 18.22 15.98 -2.18
N ILE A 42 17.17 15.90 -1.35
CA ILE A 42 16.35 17.05 -0.99
C ILE A 42 16.89 17.77 0.25
N LYS A 43 17.35 19.01 0.05
CA LYS A 43 17.84 19.87 1.15
C LYS A 43 16.73 20.34 2.09
N ASN A 44 15.49 20.48 1.60
CA ASN A 44 14.37 20.95 2.41
C ASN A 44 13.85 19.85 3.35
N LYS A 45 14.07 20.02 4.66
CA LYS A 45 13.67 19.05 5.70
C LYS A 45 12.16 18.74 5.71
N LYS A 46 11.29 19.72 5.40
CA LYS A 46 9.82 19.50 5.41
C LYS A 46 9.39 18.62 4.24
N ALA A 47 9.82 18.97 3.02
CA ALA A 47 9.51 18.20 1.82
C ALA A 47 10.08 16.78 1.90
N ARG A 48 11.30 16.64 2.43
CA ARG A 48 11.94 15.35 2.68
C ARG A 48 11.12 14.47 3.63
N ALA A 49 10.62 15.03 4.72
CA ALA A 49 9.83 14.30 5.71
C ALA A 49 8.45 13.89 5.18
N MET A 50 7.85 14.67 4.28
CA MET A 50 6.60 14.32 3.61
C MET A 50 6.80 13.18 2.61
N LEU A 51 7.83 13.28 1.76
CA LEU A 51 8.15 12.21 0.81
C LEU A 51 8.45 10.89 1.52
N LEU A 52 9.20 10.91 2.63
CA LEU A 52 9.43 9.71 3.43
C LEU A 52 8.12 9.07 3.93
N LEU A 53 7.16 9.89 4.39
CA LEU A 53 5.86 9.39 4.82
C LEU A 53 5.07 8.78 3.65
N ALA A 54 5.03 9.46 2.51
CA ALA A 54 4.39 8.95 1.30
C ALA A 54 4.98 7.60 0.87
N PHE A 55 6.31 7.46 0.92
CA PHE A 55 6.98 6.19 0.61
C PHE A 55 6.70 5.10 1.63
N VAL A 56 6.60 5.43 2.92
CA VAL A 56 6.18 4.47 3.96
C VAL A 56 4.76 3.97 3.68
N VAL A 57 3.82 4.88 3.38
CA VAL A 57 2.44 4.51 3.02
C VAL A 57 2.42 3.60 1.78
N LEU A 58 3.16 3.97 0.74
CA LEU A 58 3.24 3.18 -0.49
C LEU A 58 3.87 1.79 -0.27
N SER A 59 4.90 1.70 0.58
CA SER A 59 5.53 0.45 0.97
C SER A 59 4.57 -0.46 1.74
N LEU A 60 3.80 0.10 2.68
CA LEU A 60 2.79 -0.63 3.45
C LEU A 60 1.66 -1.14 2.55
N ILE A 61 1.21 -0.35 1.57
CA ILE A 61 0.24 -0.80 0.55
C ILE A 61 0.83 -1.95 -0.26
N GLY A 62 2.08 -1.83 -0.71
CA GLY A 62 2.78 -2.91 -1.41
C GLY A 62 2.89 -4.19 -0.58
N ALA A 63 3.22 -4.06 0.70
CA ALA A 63 3.27 -5.19 1.64
C ALA A 63 1.90 -5.85 1.82
N LEU A 64 0.82 -5.06 1.92
CA LEU A 64 -0.55 -5.58 2.00
C LEU A 64 -0.93 -6.37 0.73
N CYS A 65 -0.53 -5.91 -0.45
CA CYS A 65 -0.75 -6.63 -1.71
C CYS A 65 0.05 -7.93 -1.81
N LEU A 66 1.27 -7.98 -1.26
CA LEU A 66 2.13 -9.16 -1.30
C LEU A 66 1.81 -10.19 -0.22
N PHE A 67 1.24 -9.76 0.90
CA PHE A 67 1.03 -10.61 2.07
C PHE A 67 0.25 -11.91 1.82
N PRO A 68 -0.86 -11.94 1.02
CA PRO A 68 -1.55 -13.20 0.71
C PRO A 68 -0.65 -14.23 0.01
N PHE A 69 0.28 -13.77 -0.83
CA PHE A 69 1.20 -14.62 -1.58
C PHE A 69 2.33 -15.14 -0.70
N VAL A 70 2.89 -14.26 0.14
CA VAL A 70 3.90 -14.64 1.12
C VAL A 70 3.32 -15.64 2.11
N ALA A 71 2.09 -15.43 2.57
CA ALA A 71 1.40 -16.34 3.47
C ALA A 71 1.17 -17.73 2.85
N ALA A 72 0.79 -17.77 1.56
CA ALA A 72 0.63 -19.02 0.82
C ALA A 72 1.96 -19.76 0.62
N TYR A 73 3.03 -19.05 0.29
CA TYR A 73 4.35 -19.65 0.07
C TYR A 73 5.02 -20.11 1.37
N ALA A 74 4.89 -19.34 2.45
CA ALA A 74 5.49 -19.63 3.74
C ALA A 74 4.66 -20.59 4.61
N ALA A 75 3.54 -21.12 4.08
CA ALA A 75 2.60 -21.99 4.80
C ALA A 75 2.17 -21.42 6.16
N LEU A 76 2.00 -20.10 6.24
CA LEU A 76 1.59 -19.44 7.49
C LEU A 76 0.15 -19.83 7.84
N PRO A 77 -0.16 -20.08 9.11
CA PRO A 77 -1.54 -20.37 9.52
C PRO A 77 -2.46 -19.20 9.12
N PHE A 78 -3.53 -19.50 8.39
CA PHE A 78 -4.50 -18.50 7.92
C PHE A 78 -5.12 -17.66 9.06
N GLN A 79 -5.04 -18.15 10.29
CA GLN A 79 -5.46 -17.43 11.49
C GLN A 79 -4.68 -16.11 11.72
N TYR A 80 -3.43 -16.00 11.24
CA TYR A 80 -2.64 -14.77 11.36
C TYR A 80 -3.00 -13.71 10.33
N TYR A 81 -3.68 -14.10 9.25
CA TYR A 81 -4.02 -13.20 8.15
C TYR A 81 -4.86 -11.97 8.57
N PRO A 82 -5.97 -12.12 9.31
CA PRO A 82 -6.75 -10.97 9.75
C PRO A 82 -5.96 -10.05 10.71
N TYR A 83 -5.09 -10.59 11.57
CA TYR A 83 -4.31 -9.76 12.49
C TYR A 83 -3.28 -8.90 11.76
N VAL A 84 -2.53 -9.48 10.82
CA VAL A 84 -1.51 -8.76 10.07
C VAL A 84 -2.15 -7.73 9.14
N SER A 85 -3.23 -8.09 8.44
CA SER A 85 -3.94 -7.15 7.56
C SER A 85 -4.59 -5.99 8.32
N LYS A 86 -5.21 -6.24 9.48
CA LYS A 86 -5.72 -5.16 10.37
C LYS A 86 -4.59 -4.25 10.83
N GLY A 87 -3.46 -4.82 11.24
CA GLY A 87 -2.28 -4.04 11.66
C GLY A 87 -1.73 -3.16 10.52
N LEU A 88 -1.58 -3.72 9.32
CA LEU A 88 -1.14 -2.98 8.13
C LEU A 88 -2.11 -1.87 7.75
N LEU A 89 -3.42 -2.14 7.71
CA LEU A 89 -4.44 -1.14 7.40
C LEU A 89 -4.46 -0.01 8.43
N PHE A 90 -4.32 -0.33 9.72
CA PHE A 90 -4.22 0.67 10.78
C PHE A 90 -2.98 1.56 10.61
N LEU A 91 -1.82 0.96 10.32
CA LEU A 91 -0.57 1.68 10.06
C LEU A 91 -0.70 2.61 8.83
N ILE A 92 -1.29 2.12 7.73
CA ILE A 92 -1.53 2.93 6.53
C ILE A 92 -2.41 4.14 6.87
N GLY A 93 -3.51 3.94 7.59
CA GLY A 93 -4.39 5.02 8.03
C GLY A 93 -3.68 6.02 8.95
N PHE A 94 -2.91 5.53 9.92
CA PHE A 94 -2.15 6.35 10.85
C PHE A 94 -1.11 7.24 10.14
N PHE A 95 -0.31 6.66 9.24
CA PHE A 95 0.68 7.44 8.49
C PHE A 95 0.03 8.41 7.51
N SER A 96 -1.10 8.04 6.89
CA SER A 96 -1.88 8.95 6.04
C SER A 96 -2.40 10.16 6.81
N LEU A 97 -2.85 9.97 8.06
CA LEU A 97 -3.25 11.07 8.94
C LEU A 97 -2.07 12.00 9.26
N LEU A 98 -0.91 11.44 9.61
CA LEU A 98 0.30 12.22 9.87
C LEU A 98 0.72 13.05 8.65
N GLU A 99 0.54 12.49 7.45
CA GLU A 99 0.84 13.18 6.21
C GLU A 99 -0.12 14.34 5.94
N ILE A 100 -1.42 14.16 6.16
CA ILE A 100 -2.43 15.24 6.08
C ILE A 100 -2.09 16.36 7.07
N LEU A 101 -1.73 16.02 8.32
CA LEU A 101 -1.36 17.00 9.33
C LEU A 101 -0.14 17.81 8.93
N LYS A 102 0.91 17.14 8.41
CA LYS A 102 2.08 17.83 7.89
C LYS A 102 1.74 18.66 6.66
N ALA A 103 0.92 18.16 5.74
CA ALA A 103 0.55 18.86 4.50
C ALA A 103 -0.11 20.21 4.77
N ARG A 104 -0.83 20.36 5.89
CA ARG A 104 -1.39 21.66 6.31
C ARG A 104 -0.35 22.76 6.50
N SER A 105 0.90 22.40 6.81
CA SER A 105 2.02 23.35 6.99
C SER A 105 2.67 23.79 5.67
N LEU A 106 2.18 23.33 4.51
CA LEU A 106 2.63 23.76 3.19
C LEU A 106 2.11 25.16 2.86
N GLU A 107 3.02 26.01 2.41
CA GLU A 107 2.71 27.37 1.94
C GLU A 107 2.00 27.35 0.57
N ASN A 108 2.38 26.42 -0.30
CA ASN A 108 1.77 26.28 -1.62
C ASN A 108 0.37 25.63 -1.53
N LYS A 109 -0.68 26.44 -1.77
CA LYS A 109 -2.09 26.02 -1.71
C LYS A 109 -2.42 24.88 -2.69
N PHE A 110 -1.86 24.89 -3.88
CA PHE A 110 -2.16 23.87 -4.89
C PHE A 110 -1.59 22.51 -4.48
N LEU A 111 -0.30 22.47 -4.14
CA LEU A 111 0.37 21.26 -3.70
C LEU A 111 -0.27 20.71 -2.41
N LYS A 112 -0.60 21.61 -1.48
CA LYS A 112 -1.31 21.27 -0.23
C LYS A 112 -2.63 20.55 -0.52
N ASN A 113 -3.48 21.11 -1.38
CA ASN A 113 -4.77 20.51 -1.68
C ASN A 113 -4.62 19.17 -2.38
N MET A 114 -3.69 19.04 -3.34
CA MET A 114 -3.44 17.75 -4.01
C MET A 114 -3.01 16.66 -3.03
N VAL A 115 -2.04 16.95 -2.15
CA VAL A 115 -1.57 15.98 -1.15
C VAL A 115 -2.70 15.61 -0.19
N ILE A 116 -3.45 16.58 0.33
CA ILE A 116 -4.55 16.31 1.26
C ILE A 116 -5.62 15.42 0.59
N VAL A 117 -6.05 15.74 -0.64
CA VAL A 117 -7.07 14.95 -1.35
C VAL A 117 -6.59 13.51 -1.56
N LEU A 118 -5.33 13.32 -1.97
CA LEU A 118 -4.75 12.01 -2.18
C LEU A 118 -4.75 11.16 -0.91
N PHE A 119 -4.26 11.70 0.22
CA PHE A 119 -4.18 10.95 1.47
C PHE A 119 -5.54 10.78 2.16
N VAL A 120 -6.48 11.71 1.95
CA VAL A 120 -7.87 11.51 2.38
C VAL A 120 -8.50 10.34 1.62
N PHE A 121 -8.27 10.24 0.30
CA PHE A 121 -8.73 9.11 -0.48
C PHE A 121 -8.16 7.79 0.04
N VAL A 122 -6.84 7.73 0.30
CA VAL A 122 -6.19 6.55 0.90
C VAL A 122 -6.84 6.21 2.25
N MET A 123 -7.06 7.19 3.12
CA MET A 123 -7.71 6.96 4.41
C MET A 123 -9.14 6.40 4.29
N ILE A 124 -9.94 6.92 3.36
CA ILE A 124 -11.31 6.44 3.13
C ILE A 124 -11.27 4.97 2.69
N VAL A 125 -10.43 4.66 1.69
CA VAL A 125 -10.29 3.28 1.19
C VAL A 125 -9.82 2.35 2.31
N THR A 126 -8.80 2.73 3.07
CA THR A 126 -8.30 1.89 4.17
C THR A 126 -9.32 1.73 5.28
N GLY A 127 -10.08 2.78 5.62
CA GLY A 127 -11.14 2.72 6.61
C GLY A 127 -12.28 1.81 6.18
N LEU A 128 -12.66 1.85 4.91
CA LEU A 128 -13.71 1.00 4.33
C LEU A 128 -13.27 -0.48 4.31
N LEU A 129 -12.01 -0.75 3.94
CA LEU A 129 -11.43 -2.10 4.00
C LEU A 129 -11.39 -2.63 5.44
N LEU A 130 -11.04 -1.79 6.42
CA LEU A 130 -10.97 -2.15 7.82
C LEU A 130 -12.38 -2.43 8.40
N LEU A 131 -13.38 -1.64 8.01
CA LEU A 131 -14.79 -1.85 8.36
C LEU A 131 -15.30 -3.20 7.83
N MET A 132 -15.01 -3.52 6.57
CA MET A 132 -15.39 -4.80 5.95
C MET A 132 -14.79 -6.00 6.70
N GLN A 133 -13.60 -5.86 7.30
CA GLN A 133 -12.96 -6.90 8.13
C GLN A 133 -13.51 -7.02 9.56
N PHE A 134 -14.36 -6.08 9.99
CA PHE A 134 -15.10 -6.17 11.25
C PHE A 134 -16.51 -6.73 11.06
N LEU A 135 -17.08 -6.53 9.87
CA LEU A 135 -18.41 -7.03 9.48
C LEU A 135 -18.41 -8.51 9.07
N ASN A 136 -17.28 -9.01 8.56
CA ASN A 136 -17.01 -10.43 8.27
C ASN A 136 -16.28 -11.11 9.43
#